data_AF-A0A6N3FJZ3-F1
#
_entry.id   AF-A0A6N3FJZ3-F1
#
_cell.length_a   1.000
_cell.length_b   1.000
_cell.length_c   1.000
_cell.angle_alpha   90.00
_cell.angle_beta   90.00
_cell.angle_gamma   90.00
#
_symmetry.space_group_name_H-M   'P 1'
#
loop_
_entity.id
_entity.type
_entity.pdbx_description
1 polymer ?
#
loop_
_entity_poly.entity_id
_entity_poly.type
_entity_poly.pdbx_seq_one_letter_code
_entity_poly.pdbx_strand_id
1 'polypeptide(L)'
;MNNTERLIGKMNDELAAFVAGLERLPVQDVIEKAGEIAVKTDMALLVEEAFLGPKETKALLGMRMPLEYLYQEYLKKDTGLSNVLIDHMQDAAAEEAGRQRKRNRERIAGEAR
;
A
#
# COMPACT_ATOMS: atom_id res chain seq x y z
N MET A 1 -3.15 2.31 29.59
CA MET A 1 -3.16 2.39 28.13
C MET A 1 -2.64 3.76 27.71
N ASN A 2 -1.50 3.82 27.02
CA ASN A 2 -0.87 5.06 26.57
C ASN A 2 -1.62 5.66 25.36
N ASN A 3 -1.31 6.90 24.96
CA ASN A 3 -2.04 7.55 23.86
C ASN A 3 -1.80 6.86 22.49
N THR A 4 -0.64 6.26 22.27
CA THR A 4 -0.34 5.50 21.06
C THR A 4 -1.23 4.25 20.97
N GLU A 5 -1.33 3.47 22.05
CA GLU A 5 -2.24 2.31 22.13
C GLU A 5 -3.70 2.71 21.89
N ARG A 6 -4.12 3.88 22.39
CA ARG A 6 -5.47 4.42 22.14
C ARG A 6 -5.69 4.81 20.69
N LEU A 7 -4.66 5.35 20.03
CA LEU A 7 -4.73 5.70 18.62
C LEU A 7 -4.80 4.44 17.76
N ILE A 8 -3.98 3.43 18.07
CA ILE A 8 -4.01 2.11 17.44
C ILE A 8 -5.41 1.50 17.54
N GLY A 9 -5.98 1.42 18.75
CA GLY A 9 -7.33 0.89 18.95
C GLY A 9 -8.36 1.64 18.12
N LYS A 10 -8.31 2.97 18.13
CA LYS A 10 -9.24 3.81 17.37
C LYS A 10 -9.12 3.63 15.85
N MET A 11 -7.91 3.51 15.31
CA MET A 11 -7.67 3.27 13.89
C MET A 11 -8.10 1.86 13.48
N ASN A 12 -7.90 0.87 14.35
CA ASN A 12 -8.37 -0.50 14.12
C ASN A 12 -9.90 -0.60 14.15
N ASP A 13 -10.56 0.08 15.08
CA ASP A 13 -12.02 0.16 15.13
C ASP A 13 -12.58 0.82 13.85
N GLU A 14 -11.92 1.87 13.38
CA GLU A 14 -12.25 2.56 12.14
C GLU A 14 -12.07 1.66 10.90
N LEU A 15 -10.96 0.93 10.83
CA LEU A 15 -10.69 -0.04 9.75
C LEU A 15 -11.73 -1.16 9.76
N ALA A 16 -12.04 -1.72 10.93
CA ALA A 16 -13.05 -2.78 11.07
C ALA A 16 -14.44 -2.29 10.61
N ALA A 17 -14.82 -1.06 11.00
CA ALA A 17 -16.08 -0.46 10.56
C ALA A 17 -16.11 -0.21 9.04
N PHE A 18 -14.99 0.22 8.46
CA PHE A 18 -14.86 0.39 7.01
C PHE A 18 -15.04 -0.96 6.28
N VAL A 19 -14.31 -2.00 6.68
CA VAL A 19 -14.40 -3.34 6.08
C VAL A 19 -15.80 -3.94 6.21
N ALA A 20 -16.43 -3.84 7.39
CA ALA A 20 -17.81 -4.29 7.60
C ALA A 20 -18.84 -3.54 6.73
N GLY A 21 -18.53 -2.29 6.35
CA GLY A 21 -19.31 -1.54 5.37
C GLY A 21 -19.22 -2.12 3.95
N LEU A 22 -18.03 -2.60 3.56
CA LEU A 22 -17.78 -3.18 2.24
C LEU A 22 -18.46 -4.53 2.04
N GLU A 23 -18.62 -5.34 3.10
CA GLU A 23 -19.31 -6.63 3.05
C GLU A 23 -20.77 -6.54 2.55
N ARG A 24 -21.34 -5.33 2.58
CA ARG A 24 -22.72 -5.04 2.14
C ARG A 24 -22.80 -4.57 0.69
N LEU A 25 -21.66 -4.38 0.03
CA LEU A 25 -21.57 -3.90 -1.35
C LEU A 25 -21.49 -5.06 -2.35
N PRO A 26 -21.87 -4.83 -3.61
CA PRO A 26 -21.56 -5.73 -4.70
C PRO A 26 -20.06 -6.05 -4.77
N VAL A 27 -19.71 -7.28 -5.14
CA VAL A 27 -18.31 -7.73 -5.24
C VAL A 27 -17.45 -6.81 -6.11
N GLN A 28 -18.01 -6.27 -7.20
CA GLN A 28 -17.30 -5.36 -8.08
C GLN A 28 -16.86 -4.07 -7.37
N ASP A 29 -17.75 -3.48 -6.57
CA ASP A 29 -17.46 -2.27 -5.79
C ASP A 29 -16.41 -2.56 -4.70
N VAL A 30 -16.40 -3.77 -4.13
CA VAL A 30 -15.37 -4.21 -3.17
C VAL A 30 -14.00 -4.33 -3.86
N ILE A 31 -13.95 -4.86 -5.08
CA ILE A 31 -12.70 -4.95 -5.86
C ILE A 31 -12.13 -3.56 -6.13
N GLU A 32 -12.97 -2.57 -6.47
CA GLU A 32 -12.54 -1.19 -6.66
C GLU A 32 -11.94 -0.57 -5.39
N LYS A 33 -12.35 -1.08 -4.21
CA LYS A 33 -11.84 -0.66 -2.91
C LYS A 33 -10.62 -1.44 -2.42
N ALA A 34 -10.17 -2.48 -3.12
CA ALA A 34 -9.06 -3.31 -2.67
C ALA A 34 -7.76 -2.53 -2.38
N GLY A 35 -7.44 -1.54 -3.23
CA GLY A 35 -6.27 -0.67 -3.01
C GLY A 35 -6.40 0.20 -1.75
N GLU A 36 -7.59 0.74 -1.49
CA GLU A 36 -7.89 1.49 -0.27
C GLU A 36 -7.79 0.61 0.98
N ILE A 37 -8.31 -0.63 0.90
CA ILE A 37 -8.22 -1.61 2.00
C ILE A 37 -6.75 -1.89 2.33
N ALA A 38 -5.92 -2.18 1.32
CA ALA A 38 -4.51 -2.50 1.51
C ALA A 38 -3.76 -1.35 2.21
N VAL A 39 -3.88 -0.13 1.68
CA VAL A 39 -3.19 1.04 2.24
C VAL A 39 -3.67 1.36 3.65
N LYS A 40 -4.98 1.30 3.92
CA LYS A 40 -5.51 1.56 5.27
C LYS A 40 -5.09 0.50 6.27
N THR A 41 -4.97 -0.75 5.85
CA THR A 41 -4.46 -1.86 6.68
C THR A 41 -3.01 -1.61 7.06
N ASP A 42 -2.16 -1.27 6.07
CA ASP A 42 -0.75 -0.96 6.31
C ASP A 42 -0.59 0.24 7.25
N MET A 43 -1.38 1.30 7.05
CA MET A 43 -1.35 2.48 7.94
C MET A 43 -1.74 2.15 9.38
N ALA A 44 -2.77 1.32 9.58
CA ALA A 44 -3.20 0.91 10.91
C ALA A 44 -2.14 0.03 11.60
N LEU A 45 -1.45 -0.83 10.85
CA LEU A 45 -0.35 -1.65 11.34
C LEU A 45 0.89 -0.81 11.72
N LEU A 46 1.24 0.16 10.88
CA LEU A 46 2.49 0.92 10.98
C LEU A 46 2.41 2.15 11.90
N VAL A 47 1.25 2.47 12.48
CA VAL A 47 1.09 3.70 13.29
C VAL A 47 1.98 3.70 14.54
N GLU A 48 2.31 2.52 15.11
CA GLU A 48 3.27 2.41 16.20
C GLU A 48 4.69 2.75 15.74
N GLU A 49 5.06 2.29 14.54
CA GLU A 49 6.37 2.52 13.90
C GLU A 49 6.51 3.93 13.30
N ALA A 50 5.41 4.69 13.21
CA ALA A 50 5.44 6.07 12.72
C ALA A 50 6.11 7.06 13.70
N PHE A 51 6.49 6.62 14.91
CA PHE A 51 7.17 7.40 15.94
C PHE A 51 6.52 8.78 16.19
N LEU A 52 5.18 8.83 16.19
CA LEU A 52 4.43 10.08 16.37
C LEU A 52 4.70 10.70 17.74
N GLY A 53 5.00 11.99 17.75
CA GLY A 53 5.20 12.74 18.98
C GLY A 53 3.90 12.90 19.79
N PRO A 54 3.99 13.26 21.09
CA PRO A 54 2.82 13.35 21.96
C PRO A 54 1.75 14.34 21.47
N LYS A 55 2.14 15.41 20.75
CA LYS A 55 1.21 16.42 20.23
C LYS A 55 0.45 15.89 19.01
N GLU A 56 1.16 15.24 18.09
CA GLU A 56 0.64 14.63 16.87
C GLU A 56 -0.33 13.51 17.23
N THR A 57 0.06 12.61 18.14
CA THR A 57 -0.80 11.53 18.62
C THR A 57 -2.08 12.06 19.27
N LYS A 58 -1.97 13.13 20.08
CA LYS A 58 -3.14 13.76 20.70
C LYS A 58 -4.06 14.43 19.66
N ALA A 59 -3.49 15.04 18.62
CA ALA A 59 -4.26 15.64 17.54
C ALA A 59 -5.06 14.60 16.76
N LEU A 60 -4.41 13.50 16.33
CA LEU A 60 -5.08 12.40 15.62
C LEU A 60 -6.13 11.72 16.49
N LEU A 61 -5.86 11.49 17.78
CA LEU A 61 -6.84 10.96 18.73
C LEU A 61 -8.09 11.83 18.87
N GLY A 62 -7.94 13.15 18.74
CA GLY A 62 -9.05 14.10 18.78
C GLY A 62 -9.93 14.08 17.53
N MET A 63 -9.46 13.48 16.43
CA MET A 63 -10.22 13.38 15.20
C MET A 63 -11.29 12.29 15.30
N ARG A 64 -12.40 12.46 14.57
CA ARG A 64 -13.44 11.44 14.48
C ARG A 64 -12.91 10.19 13.77
N MET A 65 -12.28 10.39 12.61
CA MET A 65 -11.83 9.38 11.65
C MET A 65 -10.35 9.61 11.27
N PRO A 66 -9.39 9.35 12.19
CA PRO A 66 -7.97 9.58 11.93
C PRO A 66 -7.40 8.73 10.79
N LEU A 67 -7.83 7.49 10.61
CA LEU A 67 -7.31 6.62 9.55
C LEU A 67 -7.75 7.10 8.16
N GLU A 68 -9.01 7.52 8.02
CA GLU A 68 -9.53 8.16 6.82
C GLU A 68 -8.74 9.43 6.48
N TYR A 69 -8.48 10.28 7.47
CA TYR A 69 -7.70 11.49 7.26
C TYR A 69 -6.30 11.18 6.72
N LEU A 70 -5.60 10.21 7.32
CA LEU A 70 -4.27 9.79 6.88
C LEU A 70 -4.28 9.23 5.46
N TYR A 71 -5.30 8.44 5.11
CA TYR A 71 -5.49 7.92 3.76
C TYR A 71 -5.71 9.03 2.72
N GLN A 72 -6.55 10.01 3.02
CA GLN A 72 -6.78 11.16 2.14
C GLN A 72 -5.52 12.01 1.95
N GLU A 73 -4.70 12.17 2.99
CA GLU A 73 -3.40 12.84 2.87
C GLU A 73 -2.41 12.02 2.05
N TYR A 74 -2.45 10.68 2.10
CA TYR A 74 -1.67 9.81 1.22
C TYR A 74 -2.06 10.00 -0.25
N LEU A 75 -3.36 10.06 -0.58
CA LEU A 75 -3.82 10.23 -1.95
C LEU A 75 -3.37 11.55 -2.60
N LYS A 76 -3.12 12.58 -1.79
CA LYS A 76 -2.65 13.89 -2.28
C LYS A 76 -1.15 13.92 -2.55
N LYS A 77 -0.38 12.98 -2.00
CA LYS A 77 1.07 12.98 -2.10
C LYS A 77 1.51 12.13 -3.28
N ASP A 78 2.48 12.64 -4.05
CA ASP A 78 3.33 11.76 -4.84
C ASP A 78 4.23 11.01 -3.86
N THR A 79 3.91 9.74 -3.62
CA THR A 79 4.57 8.94 -2.58
C THR A 79 5.91 8.37 -3.03
N GLY A 80 6.32 8.61 -4.28
CA GLY A 80 7.51 8.00 -4.87
C GLY A 80 7.39 6.48 -5.08
N LEU A 81 6.36 5.83 -4.52
CA LEU A 81 6.07 4.40 -4.74
C LEU A 81 5.88 4.13 -6.23
N SER A 82 5.17 5.00 -6.94
CA SER A 82 5.02 4.92 -8.39
C SER A 82 6.38 4.89 -9.09
N ASN A 83 7.34 5.71 -8.66
CA ASN A 83 8.69 5.74 -9.25
C ASN A 83 9.44 4.43 -8.95
N VAL A 84 9.39 3.94 -7.70
CA VAL A 84 10.01 2.65 -7.32
C VAL A 84 9.43 1.49 -8.14
N LEU A 85 8.12 1.48 -8.32
CA LEU A 85 7.44 0.46 -9.12
C LEU A 85 7.82 0.58 -10.60
N ILE A 86 7.89 1.79 -11.16
CA ILE A 86 8.32 2.04 -12.54
C ILE A 86 9.75 1.54 -12.74
N ASP A 87 10.68 1.91 -11.84
CA ASP A 87 12.09 1.49 -11.91
C ASP A 87 12.19 -0.04 -11.89
N HIS A 88 11.50 -0.69 -10.94
CA HIS A 88 11.49 -2.15 -10.86
C HIS A 88 10.91 -2.79 -12.14
N MET A 89 9.85 -2.23 -12.73
CA MET A 89 9.29 -2.72 -13.98
C MET A 89 10.28 -2.58 -15.14
N GLN A 90 11.00 -1.45 -15.21
CA GLN A 90 12.00 -1.20 -16.25
C GLN A 90 13.17 -2.17 -16.14
N ASP A 91 13.69 -2.38 -14.93
CA ASP A 91 14.79 -3.32 -14.68
C ASP A 91 14.39 -4.76 -15.03
N ALA A 92 13.22 -5.21 -14.54
CA ALA A 92 12.72 -6.55 -14.83
C ALA A 92 12.51 -6.77 -16.34
N ALA A 93 11.99 -5.76 -17.06
CA ALA A 93 11.81 -5.82 -18.50
C ALA A 93 13.15 -5.90 -19.25
N ALA A 94 14.14 -5.09 -18.84
CA ALA A 94 15.47 -5.09 -19.43
C ALA A 94 16.18 -6.43 -19.23
N GLU A 95 16.09 -7.00 -18.03
CA GLU A 95 16.63 -8.32 -17.73
C GLU A 95 16.02 -9.40 -18.62
N GLU A 96 14.69 -9.48 -18.71
CA GLU A 96 14.02 -10.51 -19.49
C GLU A 96 14.33 -10.36 -21.00
N ALA A 97 14.41 -9.12 -21.51
CA ALA A 97 14.87 -8.86 -22.87
C ALA A 97 16.30 -9.38 -23.11
N GLY A 98 17.20 -9.19 -22.14
CA GLY A 98 18.56 -9.75 -22.16
C GLY A 98 18.56 -11.28 -22.20
N ARG A 99 17.75 -11.92 -21.36
CA ARG A 99 17.60 -13.40 -21.33
C ARG A 99 17.06 -13.94 -22.65
N GLN A 100 16.04 -13.30 -23.24
CA GLN A 100 15.49 -13.67 -24.56
C GLN A 100 16.54 -13.59 -25.67
N ARG A 101 17.32 -12.49 -25.71
CA ARG A 101 18.41 -12.32 -26.69
C ARG A 101 19.48 -13.40 -26.55
N LYS A 102 19.81 -13.82 -25.33
CA LYS A 102 20.76 -14.92 -25.09
C LYS A 102 20.20 -16.25 -25.61
N ARG A 103 18.97 -16.62 -25.23
CA ARG A 103 18.30 -17.87 -25.68
C ARG A 103 18.21 -17.95 -27.21
N ASN A 104 17.84 -16.84 -27.86
CA ASN A 104 17.76 -16.81 -29.33
C ASN A 104 19.12 -17.02 -30.00
N ARG A 105 20.21 -16.45 -29.46
CA ARG A 105 21.57 -16.67 -30.00
C ARG A 105 22.01 -18.12 -29.85
N GLU A 106 21.75 -18.72 -28.69
CA GLU A 106 22.08 -20.14 -28.44
C GLU A 106 21.28 -21.08 -29.35
N ARG A 107 19.99 -20.80 -29.59
CA ARG A 107 19.16 -21.56 -30.52
C ARG A 107 19.71 -21.52 -31.95
N ILE A 108 20.01 -20.33 -32.46
CA ILE A 108 20.57 -20.15 -33.82
C ILE A 108 21.93 -20.87 -33.95
N ALA A 109 22.79 -20.78 -32.93
CA ALA A 109 24.09 -21.44 -32.93
C ALA A 109 23.98 -22.98 -32.84
N GLY A 110 22.94 -23.50 -32.19
CA GLY A 110 22.65 -24.94 -32.13
C GLY A 110 22.04 -25.49 -33.43
N GLU A 111 21.20 -24.71 -34.11
CA GLU A 111 20.61 -25.07 -35.41
C GLU A 111 21.65 -25.03 -36.56
N ALA A 112 22.77 -24.33 -36.37
CA ALA A 112 23.85 -24.23 -37.35
C ALA A 112 24.93 -25.34 -37.23
N ARG A 113 24.75 -26.31 -36.32
CA ARG A 113 25.64 -27.47 -36.12
C ARG A 113 24.98 -28.75 -36.59
#